data_AF-A0A9J7LKS7-F1
#
_entry.id   AF-A0A9J7LKS7-F1
#
_cell.length_a   1.000
_cell.length_b   1.000
_cell.length_c   1.000
_cell.angle_alpha   90.00
_cell.angle_beta   90.00
_cell.angle_gamma   90.00
#
_symmetry.space_group_name_H-M   'P 1'
#
loop_
_entity.id
_entity.type
_entity.pdbx_description
1 polymer ?
#
loop_
_entity_poly.entity_id
_entity_poly.type
_entity_poly.pdbx_seq_one_letter_code
_entity_poly.pdbx_strand_id
1 'polypeptide(L)'
;MFKKTKNGDTKAVTKWFPPGCYEVYDMSKEGRTKLQEHGRFHTIGDMPKYNVLVKPSMTKNQDHLDVIRLLLEAAVQKRLMSERRIGCLLSGGLDSSLIAALLTKNARKAGITYPIQTYSIGMEGSPDIAAARKVAKHIGSEHHEVGLTPEEALAAVDEIIYCLESFDVVNIRSSVGNYLLARYIQRETDSVVIYSGEGSDEVAQGYIYFNKAPSAEAADAQGRKLLSELYMFDVLRSDRATAAHGLEVRVPFLDHTFTSYYLSLPPELRRARNGIEKFLLREAFSGTGLLPDEILWRPKEGFSDGTSTLDNPLHLMLGNFAASKVTDEMMANAKKTYPINPPKSKEGYYYRMVFERHFPGKGNLMPTNWTPQWTDSDDPSARTFSHYKNK
;
A
#
# COMPACT_ATOMS: atom_id res chain seq x y z
N MET A 1 15.79 -9.64 20.41
CA MET A 1 16.91 -9.07 21.20
C MET A 1 16.48 -9.05 22.67
N PHE A 2 17.28 -9.56 23.61
CA PHE A 2 16.88 -9.57 25.02
C PHE A 2 17.30 -8.29 25.74
N LYS A 3 16.42 -7.70 26.53
CA LYS A 3 16.75 -6.56 27.41
C LYS A 3 16.64 -7.01 28.86
N LYS A 4 17.69 -6.78 29.65
CA LYS A 4 17.64 -6.99 31.10
C LYS A 4 16.67 -5.97 31.69
N THR A 5 15.67 -6.44 32.42
CA THR A 5 14.79 -5.58 33.21
C THR A 5 15.51 -5.13 34.48
N LYS A 6 14.94 -4.12 35.15
CA LYS A 6 15.44 -3.64 36.46
C LYS A 6 15.47 -4.75 37.54
N ASN A 7 14.74 -5.84 37.34
CA ASN A 7 14.66 -6.97 38.27
C ASN A 7 15.57 -8.15 37.88
N GLY A 8 16.41 -8.02 36.84
CA GLY A 8 17.33 -9.08 36.39
C GLY A 8 16.73 -10.05 35.37
N ASP A 9 15.42 -10.03 35.13
CA ASP A 9 14.78 -10.87 34.13
C ASP A 9 15.15 -10.44 32.70
N THR A 10 15.37 -11.43 31.85
CA THR A 10 15.80 -11.25 30.47
C THR A 10 14.55 -11.26 29.57
N LYS A 11 13.95 -10.09 29.31
CA LYS A 11 12.71 -10.01 28.52
C LYS A 11 13.04 -9.94 27.03
N ALA A 12 12.43 -10.82 26.23
CA ALA A 12 12.51 -10.77 24.78
C ALA A 12 11.83 -9.49 24.27
N VAL A 13 12.59 -8.66 23.55
CA VAL A 13 12.08 -7.49 22.83
C VAL A 13 11.89 -7.88 21.38
N THR A 14 10.65 -7.75 20.92
CA THR A 14 10.24 -7.90 19.51
C THR A 14 10.42 -6.55 18.82
N LYS A 15 11.07 -6.55 17.66
CA LYS A 15 11.25 -5.37 16.81
C LYS A 15 11.18 -5.83 15.35
N TRP A 16 10.87 -4.90 14.46
CA TRP A 16 11.04 -5.13 13.04
C TRP A 16 12.50 -5.40 12.69
N PHE A 17 12.71 -6.33 11.77
CA PHE A 17 13.98 -6.44 11.07
C PHE A 17 14.01 -5.34 9.99
N PRO A 18 15.00 -4.43 10.00
CA PRO A 18 14.96 -3.25 9.14
C PRO A 18 15.08 -3.63 7.65
N PRO A 19 14.24 -3.04 6.76
CA PRO A 19 14.36 -3.27 5.32
C PRO A 19 15.73 -2.88 4.75
N GLY A 20 16.18 -3.63 3.74
CA GLY A 20 17.47 -3.40 3.06
C GLY A 20 18.70 -3.73 3.90
N CYS A 21 18.55 -4.50 4.98
CA CYS A 21 19.63 -4.86 5.89
C CYS A 21 19.85 -6.38 5.97
N TYR A 22 20.97 -6.80 6.55
CA TYR A 22 21.28 -8.18 6.88
C TYR A 22 21.84 -8.27 8.31
N GLU A 23 21.75 -9.45 8.92
CA GLU A 23 22.41 -9.80 10.17
C GLU A 23 23.10 -11.17 9.99
N VAL A 24 24.34 -11.30 10.47
CA VAL A 24 25.13 -12.54 10.43
C VAL A 24 25.30 -13.05 11.85
N TYR A 25 25.02 -14.34 12.05
CA TYR A 25 25.08 -14.98 13.36
C TYR A 25 26.05 -16.17 13.33
N ASP A 26 26.87 -16.28 14.37
CA ASP A 26 27.58 -17.52 14.67
C ASP A 26 26.64 -18.46 15.40
N MET A 27 26.71 -19.75 15.06
CA MET A 27 25.95 -20.81 15.70
C MET A 27 26.88 -21.71 16.51
N SER A 28 26.63 -21.84 17.81
CA SER A 28 27.37 -22.74 18.69
C SER A 28 27.00 -24.21 18.43
N LYS A 29 27.81 -25.14 18.94
CA LYS A 29 27.54 -26.59 18.84
C LYS A 29 26.23 -27.00 19.53
N GLU A 30 25.78 -26.20 20.50
CA GLU A 30 24.54 -26.38 21.27
C GLU A 30 23.35 -25.64 20.63
N GLY A 31 23.50 -25.09 19.42
CA GLY A 31 22.44 -24.40 18.68
C GLY A 31 22.12 -22.98 19.15
N ARG A 32 22.97 -22.38 20.00
CA ARG A 32 22.80 -20.97 20.41
C ARG A 32 23.41 -20.05 19.37
N THR A 33 22.76 -18.93 19.09
CA THR A 33 23.26 -17.94 18.12
C THR A 33 23.82 -16.70 18.80
N LYS A 34 24.87 -16.13 18.21
CA LYS A 34 25.46 -14.84 18.61
C LYS A 34 25.57 -13.94 17.39
N LEU A 35 24.99 -12.75 17.45
CA LEU A 35 25.13 -11.75 16.39
C LEU A 35 26.60 -11.36 16.25
N GLN A 36 27.13 -11.49 15.04
CA GLN A 36 28.49 -11.11 14.69
C GLN A 36 28.52 -9.78 13.93
N GLU A 37 27.66 -9.66 12.94
CA GLU A 37 27.64 -8.52 12.03
C GLU A 37 26.21 -8.12 11.70
N HIS A 38 26.01 -6.83 11.47
CA HIS A 38 24.82 -6.33 10.80
C HIS A 38 25.22 -5.23 9.83
N GLY A 39 24.48 -5.09 8.73
CA GLY A 39 24.78 -4.08 7.72
C GLY A 39 23.59 -3.73 6.85
N ARG A 40 23.69 -2.61 6.13
CA ARG A 40 22.73 -2.19 5.10
C ARG A 40 23.32 -2.48 3.73
N PHE A 41 22.61 -3.24 2.90
CA PHE A 41 23.06 -3.58 1.55
C PHE A 41 22.36 -2.76 0.45
N HIS A 42 21.23 -2.12 0.78
CA HIS A 42 20.45 -1.29 -0.14
C HIS A 42 19.75 -0.13 0.59
N THR A 43 19.71 1.01 -0.09
CA THR A 43 19.01 2.23 0.31
C THR A 43 18.11 2.70 -0.82
N ILE A 44 17.02 3.41 -0.47
CA ILE A 44 16.07 3.97 -1.43
C ILE A 44 16.79 4.86 -2.45
N GLY A 45 16.65 4.52 -3.72
CA GLY A 45 17.29 5.21 -4.84
C GLY A 45 18.60 4.58 -5.33
N ASP A 46 19.15 3.59 -4.61
CA ASP A 46 20.33 2.87 -5.09
C ASP A 46 19.98 2.08 -6.36
N MET A 47 20.84 2.14 -7.37
CA MET A 47 20.70 1.27 -8.53
C MET A 47 20.96 -0.20 -8.15
N PRO A 48 20.19 -1.16 -8.70
CA PRO A 48 20.42 -2.58 -8.44
C PRO A 48 21.82 -3.01 -8.90
N LYS A 49 22.53 -3.74 -8.04
CA LYS A 49 23.87 -4.28 -8.32
C LYS A 49 23.86 -5.61 -9.11
N TYR A 50 22.67 -6.16 -9.35
CA TYR A 50 22.46 -7.41 -10.08
C TYR A 50 21.99 -7.14 -11.51
N ASN A 51 21.98 -8.17 -12.35
CA ASN A 51 21.54 -8.06 -13.75
C ASN A 51 20.05 -7.73 -13.84
N VAL A 52 19.73 -6.65 -14.56
CA VAL A 52 18.36 -6.18 -14.77
C VAL A 52 17.90 -6.46 -16.20
N LEU A 53 16.59 -6.65 -16.37
CA LEU A 53 15.96 -6.94 -17.67
C LEU A 53 16.10 -5.76 -18.64
N VAL A 54 15.91 -4.54 -18.13
CA VAL A 54 16.13 -3.29 -18.86
C VAL A 54 17.08 -2.43 -18.03
N LYS A 55 18.21 -2.03 -18.64
CA LYS A 55 19.12 -1.04 -18.05
C LYS A 55 18.59 0.35 -18.37
N PRO A 56 18.38 1.25 -17.39
CA PRO A 56 18.08 2.63 -17.69
C PRO A 56 19.32 3.24 -18.36
N SER A 57 19.19 3.61 -19.62
CA SER A 57 20.14 4.54 -20.22
C SER A 57 19.87 5.92 -19.58
N MET A 58 20.93 6.61 -19.19
CA MET A 58 20.89 7.90 -18.48
C MET A 58 21.49 9.00 -19.37
N THR A 59 21.21 8.97 -20.67
CA THR A 59 21.74 9.98 -21.60
C THR A 59 20.88 11.24 -21.58
N LYS A 60 21.51 12.40 -21.76
CA LYS A 60 20.86 13.74 -21.68
C LYS A 60 19.71 13.98 -22.67
N ASN A 61 19.58 13.16 -23.72
CA ASN A 61 18.60 13.33 -24.80
C ASN A 61 17.49 12.27 -24.77
N GLN A 62 17.32 11.56 -23.65
CA GLN A 62 16.38 10.46 -23.58
C GLN A 62 14.98 10.93 -23.19
N ASP A 63 13.98 10.42 -23.90
CA ASP A 63 12.58 10.65 -23.53
C ASP A 63 12.28 9.92 -22.21
N HIS A 64 12.14 10.67 -21.12
CA HIS A 64 11.83 10.15 -19.79
C HIS A 64 10.51 9.35 -19.78
N LEU A 65 9.56 9.72 -20.63
CA LEU A 65 8.26 9.06 -20.74
C LEU A 65 8.41 7.62 -21.23
N ASP A 66 9.23 7.42 -22.27
CA ASP A 66 9.52 6.09 -22.80
C ASP A 66 10.28 5.23 -21.78
N VAL A 67 11.23 5.81 -21.02
CA VAL A 67 11.96 5.05 -20.00
C VAL A 67 11.05 4.62 -18.86
N ILE A 68 10.18 5.52 -18.37
CA ILE A 68 9.19 5.18 -17.33
C ILE A 68 8.32 4.02 -17.80
N ARG A 69 7.82 4.08 -19.04
CA ARG A 69 6.99 3.03 -19.65
C ARG A 69 7.73 1.70 -19.73
N LEU A 70 8.94 1.71 -20.29
CA LEU A 70 9.78 0.52 -20.47
C LEU A 70 10.15 -0.13 -19.14
N LEU A 71 10.51 0.66 -18.13
CA LEU A 71 10.89 0.14 -16.81
C LEU A 71 9.70 -0.43 -16.06
N LEU A 72 8.52 0.21 -16.12
CA LEU A 72 7.32 -0.34 -15.47
C LEU A 72 6.84 -1.61 -16.20
N GLU A 73 6.87 -1.63 -17.53
CA GLU A 73 6.56 -2.84 -18.32
C GLU A 73 7.53 -3.99 -17.99
N ALA A 74 8.82 -3.71 -17.86
CA ALA A 74 9.83 -4.70 -17.47
C ALA A 74 9.65 -5.17 -16.02
N ALA A 75 9.25 -4.27 -15.10
CA ALA A 75 8.94 -4.60 -13.72
C ALA A 75 7.77 -5.58 -13.61
N VAL A 76 6.74 -5.41 -14.44
CA VAL A 76 5.62 -6.36 -14.57
C VAL A 76 6.09 -7.66 -15.23
N GLN A 77 6.80 -7.58 -16.37
CA GLN A 77 7.23 -8.74 -17.14
C GLN A 77 8.07 -9.73 -16.30
N LYS A 78 9.08 -9.24 -15.57
CA LYS A 78 9.95 -10.14 -14.80
C LYS A 78 9.24 -10.83 -13.63
N ARG A 79 8.10 -10.27 -13.21
CA ARG A 79 7.24 -10.84 -12.17
C ARG A 79 6.23 -11.83 -12.75
N LEU A 80 6.30 -12.21 -14.03
CA LEU A 80 5.51 -13.33 -14.55
C LEU A 80 6.02 -14.71 -14.09
N MET A 81 7.15 -14.76 -13.37
CA MET A 81 7.76 -15.98 -12.83
C MET A 81 6.83 -16.68 -11.82
N SER A 82 6.01 -17.61 -12.28
CA SER A 82 5.08 -18.38 -11.45
C SER A 82 4.65 -19.66 -12.16
N GLU A 83 4.48 -20.74 -11.40
CA GLU A 83 3.79 -21.97 -11.84
C GLU A 83 2.33 -21.99 -11.40
N ARG A 84 1.90 -20.99 -10.63
CA ARG A 84 0.52 -20.80 -10.15
C ARG A 84 -0.18 -19.70 -10.92
N ARG A 85 -1.52 -19.77 -10.97
CA ARG A 85 -2.34 -18.79 -11.68
C ARG A 85 -2.11 -17.38 -11.12
N ILE A 86 -2.00 -16.43 -12.04
CA ILE A 86 -1.75 -15.02 -11.78
C ILE A 86 -3.05 -14.23 -11.94
N GLY A 87 -3.37 -13.41 -10.95
CA GLY A 87 -4.45 -12.43 -10.97
C GLY A 87 -3.96 -11.02 -10.62
N CYS A 88 -4.87 -10.05 -10.57
CA CYS A 88 -4.55 -8.66 -10.24
C CYS A 88 -5.69 -7.97 -9.49
N LEU A 89 -5.36 -7.21 -8.45
CA LEU A 89 -6.30 -6.28 -7.84
C LEU A 89 -6.55 -5.11 -8.81
N LEU A 90 -7.81 -4.71 -8.97
CA LEU A 90 -8.24 -3.68 -9.90
C LEU A 90 -9.31 -2.79 -9.24
N SER A 91 -8.89 -1.61 -8.77
CA SER A 91 -9.79 -0.60 -8.18
C SER A 91 -10.32 0.41 -9.19
N GLY A 92 -9.84 0.38 -10.44
CA GLY A 92 -10.11 1.41 -11.43
C GLY A 92 -9.44 2.76 -11.14
N GLY A 93 -8.57 2.84 -10.13
CA GLY A 93 -7.60 3.93 -9.99
C GLY A 93 -6.46 3.78 -10.99
N LEU A 94 -5.67 4.85 -11.18
CA LEU A 94 -4.56 4.87 -12.15
C LEU A 94 -3.62 3.67 -11.99
N ASP A 95 -3.20 3.39 -10.76
CA ASP A 95 -2.07 2.49 -10.50
C ASP A 95 -2.42 1.03 -10.76
N SER A 96 -3.51 0.56 -10.14
CA SER A 96 -4.03 -0.79 -10.34
C SER A 96 -4.43 -1.03 -11.80
N SER A 97 -4.95 0.01 -12.48
CA SER A 97 -5.28 -0.06 -13.91
C SER A 97 -4.05 -0.21 -14.78
N LEU A 98 -2.98 0.57 -14.54
CA LEU A 98 -1.71 0.44 -15.28
C LEU A 98 -1.11 -0.96 -15.08
N ILE A 99 -1.09 -1.46 -13.85
CA ILE A 99 -0.57 -2.81 -13.56
C ILE A 99 -1.41 -3.89 -14.24
N ALA A 100 -2.74 -3.83 -14.15
CA ALA A 100 -3.63 -4.81 -14.77
C ALA A 100 -3.50 -4.82 -16.30
N ALA A 101 -3.39 -3.64 -16.93
CA ALA A 101 -3.21 -3.51 -18.37
C ALA A 101 -1.85 -4.04 -18.84
N LEU A 102 -0.76 -3.65 -18.17
CA LEU A 102 0.58 -4.16 -18.46
C LEU A 102 0.68 -5.67 -18.21
N LEU A 103 0.06 -6.17 -17.14
CA LEU A 103 0.03 -7.60 -16.84
C LEU A 103 -0.69 -8.37 -17.93
N THR A 104 -1.87 -7.92 -18.33
CA THR A 104 -2.66 -8.58 -19.39
C THR A 104 -1.92 -8.56 -20.73
N LYS A 105 -1.29 -7.44 -21.09
CA LYS A 105 -0.43 -7.33 -22.29
C LYS A 105 0.74 -8.31 -22.24
N ASN A 106 1.49 -8.32 -21.13
CA ASN A 106 2.68 -9.15 -20.97
C ASN A 106 2.35 -10.65 -20.86
N ALA A 107 1.24 -11.00 -20.21
CA ALA A 107 0.76 -12.38 -20.12
C ALA A 107 0.45 -12.97 -21.49
N ARG A 108 -0.25 -12.21 -22.35
CA ARG A 108 -0.50 -12.60 -23.76
C ARG A 108 0.80 -12.80 -24.52
N LYS A 109 1.75 -11.86 -24.38
CA LYS A 109 3.06 -11.94 -25.03
C LYS A 109 3.89 -13.14 -24.56
N ALA A 110 3.75 -13.53 -23.28
CA ALA A 110 4.44 -14.67 -22.69
C ALA A 110 3.75 -16.02 -22.98
N GLY A 111 2.62 -16.03 -23.69
CA GLY A 111 1.90 -17.27 -24.02
C GLY A 111 1.13 -17.87 -22.84
N ILE A 112 0.78 -17.09 -21.82
CA ILE A 112 -0.11 -17.53 -20.75
C ILE A 112 -1.49 -17.81 -21.34
N THR A 113 -1.97 -19.05 -21.20
CA THR A 113 -3.17 -19.57 -21.91
C THR A 113 -4.49 -19.30 -21.19
N TYR A 114 -4.45 -19.05 -19.88
CA TYR A 114 -5.63 -18.68 -19.10
C TYR A 114 -5.86 -17.17 -19.12
N PRO A 115 -7.11 -16.69 -19.00
CA PRO A 115 -7.38 -15.27 -18.85
C PRO A 115 -6.88 -14.76 -17.50
N ILE A 116 -6.29 -13.56 -17.50
CA ILE A 116 -5.95 -12.85 -16.26
C ILE A 116 -7.26 -12.51 -15.53
N GLN A 117 -7.37 -12.99 -14.31
CA GLN A 117 -8.46 -12.64 -13.41
C GLN A 117 -8.16 -11.30 -12.73
N THR A 118 -9.14 -10.40 -12.73
CA THR A 118 -9.04 -9.11 -12.03
C THR A 118 -10.12 -8.98 -10.97
N TYR A 119 -9.79 -8.37 -9.84
CA TYR A 119 -10.65 -8.37 -8.66
C TYR A 119 -10.87 -6.96 -8.14
N SER A 120 -12.13 -6.58 -7.97
CA SER A 120 -12.54 -5.32 -7.35
C SER A 120 -13.44 -5.61 -6.15
N ILE A 121 -13.45 -4.71 -5.17
CA ILE A 121 -14.34 -4.79 -4.00
C ILE A 121 -14.90 -3.42 -3.69
N GLY A 122 -16.17 -3.36 -3.32
CA GLY A 122 -16.82 -2.13 -2.92
C GLY A 122 -18.29 -2.31 -2.60
N MET A 123 -18.85 -1.32 -1.90
CA MET A 123 -20.28 -1.21 -1.67
C MET A 123 -21.00 -0.96 -2.98
N GLU A 124 -22.28 -1.33 -3.02
CA GLU A 124 -23.15 -1.01 -4.16
C GLU A 124 -23.12 0.50 -4.45
N GLY A 125 -22.95 0.85 -5.73
CA GLY A 125 -22.82 2.25 -6.17
C GLY A 125 -21.45 2.89 -5.92
N SER A 126 -20.45 2.16 -5.44
CA SER A 126 -19.10 2.70 -5.25
C SER A 126 -18.43 3.08 -6.59
N PRO A 127 -17.72 4.22 -6.64
CA PRO A 127 -17.09 4.71 -7.87
C PRO A 127 -15.95 3.81 -8.37
N ASP A 128 -15.28 3.08 -7.47
CA ASP A 128 -14.19 2.18 -7.83
C ASP A 128 -14.68 0.95 -8.59
N ILE A 129 -15.82 0.37 -8.22
CA ILE A 129 -16.42 -0.75 -8.98
C ILE A 129 -16.74 -0.32 -10.42
N ALA A 130 -17.35 0.86 -10.60
CA ALA A 130 -17.68 1.38 -11.92
C ALA A 130 -16.43 1.62 -12.80
N ALA A 131 -15.36 2.17 -12.21
CA ALA A 131 -14.09 2.40 -12.91
C ALA A 131 -13.34 1.09 -13.21
N ALA A 132 -13.32 0.14 -12.27
CA ALA A 132 -12.71 -1.17 -12.44
C ALA A 132 -13.35 -1.94 -13.59
N ARG A 133 -14.69 -1.94 -13.66
CA ARG A 133 -15.45 -2.57 -14.76
C ARG A 133 -15.07 -2.02 -16.13
N LYS A 134 -14.89 -0.70 -16.25
CA LYS A 134 -14.43 -0.06 -17.51
C LYS A 134 -13.05 -0.54 -17.92
N VAL A 135 -12.11 -0.59 -16.97
CA VAL A 135 -10.73 -1.05 -17.23
C VAL A 135 -10.74 -2.53 -17.61
N ALA A 136 -11.45 -3.36 -16.86
CA ALA A 136 -11.54 -4.79 -17.13
C ALA A 136 -12.08 -5.09 -18.53
N LYS A 137 -13.13 -4.35 -18.95
CA LYS A 137 -13.67 -4.43 -20.31
C LYS A 137 -12.65 -4.00 -21.36
N HIS A 138 -11.91 -2.91 -21.12
CA HIS A 138 -10.88 -2.40 -22.03
C HIS A 138 -9.74 -3.41 -22.24
N ILE A 139 -9.25 -4.01 -21.16
CA ILE A 139 -8.11 -4.94 -21.23
C ILE A 139 -8.54 -6.37 -21.58
N GLY A 140 -9.82 -6.71 -21.44
CA GLY A 140 -10.36 -8.06 -21.70
C GLY A 140 -9.94 -9.08 -20.64
N SER A 141 -9.97 -8.70 -19.36
CA SER A 141 -9.73 -9.60 -18.22
C SER A 141 -11.00 -10.32 -17.78
N GLU A 142 -10.86 -11.48 -17.14
CA GLU A 142 -11.96 -12.14 -16.43
C GLU A 142 -12.21 -11.39 -15.10
N HIS A 143 -13.22 -10.51 -15.06
CA HIS A 143 -13.43 -9.60 -13.93
C HIS A 143 -14.37 -10.17 -12.87
N HIS A 144 -13.96 -10.05 -11.62
CA HIS A 144 -14.71 -10.41 -10.43
C HIS A 144 -15.00 -9.13 -9.63
N GLU A 145 -16.28 -8.82 -9.46
CA GLU A 145 -16.76 -7.69 -8.65
C GLU A 145 -17.33 -8.22 -7.34
N VAL A 146 -16.66 -7.91 -6.23
CA VAL A 146 -17.03 -8.42 -4.90
C VAL A 146 -17.81 -7.34 -4.15
N GLY A 147 -19.00 -7.68 -3.69
CA GLY A 147 -19.80 -6.80 -2.84
C GLY A 147 -19.20 -6.67 -1.44
N LEU A 148 -19.25 -5.47 -0.88
CA LEU A 148 -18.89 -5.19 0.51
C LEU A 148 -20.12 -4.73 1.28
N THR A 149 -20.46 -5.43 2.36
CA THR A 149 -21.50 -4.97 3.31
C THR A 149 -20.88 -4.31 4.54
N PRO A 150 -21.57 -3.34 5.18
CA PRO A 150 -21.14 -2.77 6.46
C PRO A 150 -20.92 -3.82 7.55
N GLU A 151 -21.78 -4.85 7.61
CA GLU A 151 -21.72 -5.91 8.60
C GLU A 151 -20.43 -6.73 8.46
N GLU A 152 -20.07 -7.11 7.23
CA GLU A 152 -18.80 -7.81 6.95
C GLU A 152 -17.58 -6.94 7.25
N ALA A 153 -17.64 -5.65 6.90
CA ALA A 153 -16.58 -4.71 7.19
C ALA A 153 -16.29 -4.62 8.70
N LEU A 154 -17.35 -4.50 9.51
CA LEU A 154 -17.25 -4.41 10.97
C LEU A 154 -16.80 -5.73 11.60
N ALA A 155 -17.32 -6.86 11.12
CA ALA A 155 -16.97 -8.18 11.63
C ALA A 155 -15.49 -8.54 11.39
N ALA A 156 -14.90 -8.04 10.30
CA ALA A 156 -13.51 -8.34 9.93
C ALA A 156 -12.45 -7.57 10.75
N VAL A 157 -12.82 -6.49 11.46
CA VAL A 157 -11.84 -5.58 12.12
C VAL A 157 -10.93 -6.31 13.09
N ASP A 158 -11.45 -7.26 13.88
CA ASP A 158 -10.65 -8.00 14.85
C ASP A 158 -9.59 -8.89 14.17
N GLU A 159 -10.02 -9.65 13.16
CA GLU A 159 -9.13 -10.52 12.37
C GLU A 159 -8.08 -9.71 11.61
N ILE A 160 -8.47 -8.55 11.07
CA ILE A 160 -7.57 -7.65 10.37
C ILE A 160 -6.48 -7.15 11.31
N ILE A 161 -6.83 -6.69 12.52
CA ILE A 161 -5.85 -6.20 13.51
C ILE A 161 -4.90 -7.33 13.92
N TYR A 162 -5.43 -8.54 14.11
CA TYR A 162 -4.62 -9.72 14.38
C TYR A 162 -3.63 -10.00 13.24
N CYS A 163 -4.10 -10.08 11.99
CA CYS A 163 -3.25 -10.43 10.85
C CYS A 163 -2.20 -9.37 10.52
N LEU A 164 -2.57 -8.09 10.62
CA LEU A 164 -1.67 -6.98 10.33
C LEU A 164 -0.63 -6.75 11.42
N GLU A 165 -0.92 -7.15 12.66
CA GLU A 165 -0.13 -6.78 13.84
C GLU A 165 0.03 -5.25 13.96
N SER A 166 -1.05 -4.50 13.67
CA SER A 166 -1.06 -3.04 13.66
C SER A 166 -2.35 -2.47 14.27
N PHE A 167 -2.25 -1.26 14.83
CA PHE A 167 -3.37 -0.47 15.33
C PHE A 167 -3.52 0.88 14.62
N ASP A 168 -2.80 1.08 13.51
CA ASP A 168 -2.90 2.30 12.71
C ASP A 168 -4.27 2.39 12.02
N VAL A 169 -4.95 3.53 12.19
CA VAL A 169 -6.31 3.75 11.70
C VAL A 169 -6.39 3.65 10.18
N VAL A 170 -5.43 4.23 9.45
CA VAL A 170 -5.43 4.23 7.98
C VAL A 170 -5.21 2.83 7.45
N ASN A 171 -4.27 2.13 8.06
CA ASN A 171 -3.92 0.78 7.71
C ASN A 171 -5.12 -0.16 7.90
N ILE A 172 -5.80 -0.09 9.06
CA ILE A 172 -6.98 -0.91 9.35
C ILE A 172 -8.15 -0.58 8.40
N ARG A 173 -8.49 0.71 8.23
CA ARG A 173 -9.58 1.13 7.32
C ARG A 173 -9.34 0.62 5.89
N SER A 174 -8.11 0.74 5.39
CA SER A 174 -7.75 0.29 4.04
C SER A 174 -7.67 -1.24 3.93
N SER A 175 -7.42 -1.94 5.03
CA SER A 175 -7.31 -3.39 5.04
C SER A 175 -8.64 -4.12 4.97
N VAL A 176 -9.76 -3.46 5.30
CA VAL A 176 -11.10 -4.07 5.21
C VAL A 176 -11.36 -4.62 3.81
N GLY A 177 -11.26 -3.77 2.79
CA GLY A 177 -11.43 -4.21 1.41
C GLY A 177 -10.37 -5.23 0.99
N ASN A 178 -9.10 -5.00 1.36
CA ASN A 178 -8.00 -5.84 0.92
C ASN A 178 -8.08 -7.27 1.48
N TYR A 179 -8.40 -7.41 2.77
CA TYR A 179 -8.55 -8.68 3.47
C TYR A 179 -9.76 -9.46 2.95
N LEU A 180 -10.92 -8.81 2.85
CA LEU A 180 -12.14 -9.44 2.35
C LEU A 180 -12.02 -9.87 0.89
N LEU A 181 -11.34 -9.08 0.06
CA LEU A 181 -11.07 -9.43 -1.33
C LEU A 181 -10.08 -10.60 -1.45
N ALA A 182 -9.03 -10.63 -0.63
CA ALA A 182 -8.10 -11.77 -0.56
C ALA A 182 -8.82 -13.06 -0.10
N ARG A 183 -9.73 -12.95 0.88
CA ARG A 183 -10.58 -14.06 1.32
C ARG A 183 -11.46 -14.59 0.20
N TYR A 184 -12.07 -13.71 -0.60
CA TYR A 184 -12.85 -14.09 -1.76
C TYR A 184 -11.99 -14.83 -2.80
N ILE A 185 -10.84 -14.27 -3.18
CA ILE A 185 -9.93 -14.85 -4.17
C ILE A 185 -9.54 -16.28 -3.78
N GLN A 186 -9.18 -16.50 -2.50
CA GLN A 186 -8.80 -17.82 -1.99
C GLN A 186 -9.94 -18.85 -2.00
N ARG A 187 -11.20 -18.41 -1.77
CA ARG A 187 -12.35 -19.31 -1.70
C ARG A 187 -12.95 -19.63 -3.06
N GLU A 188 -13.01 -18.62 -3.92
CA GLU A 188 -13.84 -18.66 -5.13
C GLU A 188 -13.01 -18.82 -6.42
N THR A 189 -11.69 -18.70 -6.36
CA THR A 189 -10.81 -18.79 -7.53
C THR A 189 -9.54 -19.61 -7.26
N ASP A 190 -8.74 -19.83 -8.31
CA ASP A 190 -7.46 -20.53 -8.28
C ASP A 190 -6.26 -19.58 -8.46
N SER A 191 -6.48 -18.27 -8.51
CA SER A 191 -5.42 -17.26 -8.51
C SER A 191 -4.68 -17.23 -7.17
N VAL A 192 -3.36 -17.34 -7.22
CA VAL A 192 -2.51 -17.34 -6.01
C VAL A 192 -1.52 -16.19 -6.03
N VAL A 193 -0.99 -15.85 -7.20
CA VAL A 193 -0.08 -14.72 -7.37
C VAL A 193 -0.89 -13.50 -7.78
N ILE A 194 -0.95 -12.50 -6.92
CA ILE A 194 -1.83 -11.34 -7.07
C ILE A 194 -1.00 -10.08 -7.29
N TYR A 195 -1.16 -9.46 -8.45
CA TYR A 195 -0.54 -8.18 -8.73
C TYR A 195 -1.31 -7.04 -8.08
N SER A 196 -0.59 -6.01 -7.66
CA SER A 196 -1.20 -4.81 -7.10
C SER A 196 -0.40 -3.53 -7.40
N GLY A 197 -1.07 -2.38 -7.23
CA GLY A 197 -0.57 -1.04 -7.56
C GLY A 197 0.19 -0.32 -6.45
N GLU A 198 0.41 -0.94 -5.29
CA GLU A 198 1.08 -0.32 -4.14
C GLU A 198 2.50 0.16 -4.45
N GLY A 199 2.89 1.25 -3.77
CA GLY A 199 4.15 1.94 -3.98
C GLY A 199 4.07 3.09 -4.97
N SER A 200 3.05 3.14 -5.84
CA SER A 200 2.93 4.20 -6.84
C SER A 200 2.75 5.58 -6.21
N ASP A 201 1.90 5.70 -5.18
CA ASP A 201 1.65 6.97 -4.50
C ASP A 201 2.91 7.53 -3.83
N GLU A 202 3.74 6.67 -3.25
CA GLU A 202 4.98 7.04 -2.56
C GLU A 202 6.10 7.38 -3.54
N VAL A 203 6.21 6.64 -4.65
CA VAL A 203 7.22 6.88 -5.70
C VAL A 203 6.88 8.15 -6.51
N ALA A 204 5.61 8.31 -6.88
CA ALA A 204 5.15 9.32 -7.83
C ALA A 204 4.35 10.47 -7.18
N GLN A 205 4.47 10.66 -5.87
CA GLN A 205 3.90 11.78 -5.11
C GLN A 205 2.37 11.90 -5.32
N GLY A 206 1.70 10.76 -5.18
CA GLY A 206 0.31 10.57 -5.59
C GLY A 206 -0.76 10.92 -4.58
N TYR A 207 -0.42 11.02 -3.30
CA TYR A 207 -1.39 11.46 -2.30
C TYR A 207 -1.79 12.92 -2.55
N ILE A 208 -3.08 13.22 -2.40
CA ILE A 208 -3.67 14.54 -2.68
C ILE A 208 -2.91 15.68 -1.98
N TYR A 209 -2.38 15.44 -0.78
CA TYR A 209 -1.67 16.44 0.00
C TYR A 209 -0.36 16.92 -0.65
N PHE A 210 0.25 16.15 -1.58
CA PHE A 210 1.44 16.59 -2.32
C PHE A 210 1.20 17.85 -3.18
N ASN A 211 -0.05 18.15 -3.53
CA ASN A 211 -0.39 19.42 -4.19
C ASN A 211 -0.06 20.65 -3.31
N LYS A 212 -0.01 20.47 -1.99
CA LYS A 212 0.35 21.51 -1.02
C LYS A 212 1.82 21.48 -0.60
N ALA A 213 2.66 20.67 -1.24
CA ALA A 213 4.09 20.63 -0.93
C ALA A 213 4.73 22.01 -1.18
N PRO A 214 5.53 22.55 -0.24
CA PRO A 214 6.08 23.91 -0.34
C PRO A 214 7.18 24.03 -1.42
N SER A 215 7.85 22.93 -1.77
CA SER A 215 8.82 22.87 -2.86
C SER A 215 8.91 21.44 -3.43
N ALA A 216 9.58 21.28 -4.57
CA ALA A 216 9.81 19.96 -5.16
C ALA A 216 10.73 19.08 -4.29
N GLU A 217 11.70 19.67 -3.61
CA GLU A 217 12.60 19.00 -2.66
C GLU A 217 11.84 18.52 -1.43
N ALA A 218 10.89 19.32 -0.91
CA ALA A 218 10.04 18.91 0.20
C ALA A 218 9.14 17.73 -0.19
N ALA A 219 8.61 17.73 -1.42
CA ALA A 219 7.85 16.61 -1.98
C ALA A 219 8.72 15.36 -2.16
N ASP A 220 9.95 15.49 -2.67
CA ASP A 220 10.89 14.37 -2.79
C ASP A 220 11.27 13.78 -1.43
N ALA A 221 11.61 14.62 -0.45
CA ALA A 221 11.95 14.20 0.89
C ALA A 221 10.80 13.42 1.55
N GLN A 222 9.56 13.91 1.39
CA GLN A 222 8.38 13.22 1.89
C GLN A 222 8.13 11.89 1.17
N GLY A 223 8.27 11.82 -0.16
CA GLY A 223 8.16 10.56 -0.91
C GLY A 223 9.18 9.51 -0.45
N ARG A 224 10.44 9.91 -0.27
CA ARG A 224 11.51 9.04 0.26
C ARG A 224 11.24 8.57 1.69
N LYS A 225 10.69 9.45 2.53
CA LYS A 225 10.25 9.08 3.88
C LYS A 225 9.16 8.00 3.84
N LEU A 226 8.10 8.21 3.04
CA LEU A 226 7.03 7.23 2.89
C LEU A 226 7.56 5.88 2.40
N LEU A 227 8.44 5.88 1.40
CA LEU A 227 9.11 4.66 0.91
C LEU A 227 9.89 3.94 2.02
N SER A 228 10.51 4.67 2.95
CA SER A 228 11.24 4.10 4.07
C SER A 228 10.35 3.51 5.17
N GLU A 229 9.09 3.94 5.22
CA GLU A 229 8.10 3.55 6.22
C GLU A 229 7.05 2.56 5.68
N LEU A 230 7.04 2.29 4.36
CA LEU A 230 6.09 1.39 3.69
C LEU A 230 5.91 0.04 4.38
N TYR A 231 6.98 -0.53 4.94
CA TYR A 231 6.98 -1.81 5.65
C TYR A 231 6.14 -1.82 6.94
N MET A 232 5.74 -0.65 7.44
CA MET A 232 4.83 -0.48 8.59
C MET A 232 3.41 -0.09 8.16
N PHE A 233 3.21 0.26 6.88
CA PHE A 233 1.96 0.81 6.35
C PHE A 233 1.45 0.01 5.15
N ASP A 234 1.46 0.59 3.94
CA ASP A 234 0.82 0.00 2.75
C ASP A 234 1.38 -1.36 2.33
N VAL A 235 2.69 -1.58 2.48
CA VAL A 235 3.28 -2.90 2.20
C VAL A 235 2.96 -3.89 3.32
N LEU A 236 2.89 -3.45 4.57
CA LEU A 236 2.43 -4.30 5.69
C LEU A 236 1.00 -4.78 5.42
N ARG A 237 0.09 -3.85 5.07
CA ARG A 237 -1.29 -4.16 4.68
C ARG A 237 -1.34 -5.20 3.59
N SER A 238 -0.70 -4.89 2.45
CA SER A 238 -0.83 -5.66 1.23
C SER A 238 -0.31 -7.08 1.44
N ASP A 239 0.85 -7.22 2.09
CA ASP A 239 1.43 -8.51 2.41
C ASP A 239 0.56 -9.27 3.41
N ARG A 240 0.27 -8.70 4.58
CA ARG A 240 -0.43 -9.43 5.65
C ARG A 240 -1.87 -9.78 5.31
N ALA A 241 -2.60 -8.87 4.67
CA ALA A 241 -3.99 -9.12 4.28
C ALA A 241 -4.11 -10.20 3.19
N THR A 242 -3.15 -10.28 2.27
CA THR A 242 -3.14 -11.35 1.24
C THR A 242 -2.58 -12.66 1.78
N ALA A 243 -1.50 -12.62 2.55
CA ALA A 243 -0.87 -13.79 3.15
C ALA A 243 -1.79 -14.50 4.17
N ALA A 244 -2.67 -13.77 4.86
CA ALA A 244 -3.71 -14.35 5.72
C ALA A 244 -4.63 -15.35 4.99
N HIS A 245 -4.70 -15.24 3.66
CA HIS A 245 -5.48 -16.13 2.79
C HIS A 245 -4.59 -16.91 1.81
N GLY A 246 -3.30 -17.10 2.13
CA GLY A 246 -2.40 -17.94 1.33
C GLY A 246 -2.12 -17.41 -0.08
N LEU A 247 -2.28 -16.10 -0.29
CA LEU A 247 -1.99 -15.43 -1.55
C LEU A 247 -0.64 -14.70 -1.48
N GLU A 248 0.05 -14.62 -2.61
CA GLU A 248 1.32 -13.90 -2.75
C GLU A 248 1.08 -12.59 -3.52
N VAL A 249 1.29 -11.44 -2.88
CA VAL A 249 1.18 -10.14 -3.56
C VAL A 249 2.47 -9.76 -4.29
N ARG A 250 2.35 -9.19 -5.49
CA ARG A 250 3.45 -8.62 -6.27
C ARG A 250 3.18 -7.15 -6.58
N VAL A 251 4.15 -6.28 -6.30
CA VAL A 251 4.02 -4.81 -6.37
C VAL A 251 5.05 -4.21 -7.35
N PRO A 252 4.74 -4.14 -8.66
CA PRO A 252 5.72 -3.73 -9.67
C PRO A 252 6.22 -2.29 -9.54
N PHE A 253 5.44 -1.38 -8.92
CA PHE A 253 5.88 0.00 -8.69
C PHE A 253 7.06 0.11 -7.71
N LEU A 254 7.28 -0.90 -6.86
CA LEU A 254 8.43 -0.98 -5.96
C LEU A 254 9.63 -1.72 -6.57
N ASP A 255 9.67 -1.83 -7.90
CA ASP A 255 10.80 -2.40 -8.59
C ASP A 255 12.07 -1.55 -8.46
N HIS A 256 13.17 -2.15 -8.01
CA HIS A 256 14.44 -1.43 -7.79
C HIS A 256 14.88 -0.58 -8.99
N THR A 257 14.74 -1.07 -10.22
CA THR A 257 15.17 -0.28 -11.39
C THR A 257 14.21 0.87 -11.66
N PHE A 258 12.90 0.60 -11.62
CA PHE A 258 11.88 1.63 -11.82
C PHE A 258 11.97 2.71 -10.74
N THR A 259 12.01 2.34 -9.46
CA THR A 259 12.06 3.28 -8.34
C THR A 259 13.33 4.10 -8.37
N SER A 260 14.49 3.48 -8.61
CA SER A 260 15.76 4.20 -8.61
C SER A 260 15.87 5.15 -9.80
N TYR A 261 15.36 4.77 -10.97
CA TYR A 261 15.25 5.69 -12.10
C TYR A 261 14.29 6.85 -11.81
N TYR A 262 13.06 6.56 -11.37
CA TYR A 262 12.04 7.59 -11.13
C TYR A 262 12.54 8.60 -10.08
N LEU A 263 13.11 8.12 -8.96
CA LEU A 263 13.68 8.97 -7.92
C LEU A 263 14.96 9.73 -8.33
N SER A 264 15.62 9.32 -9.41
CA SER A 264 16.77 10.05 -9.98
C SER A 264 16.35 11.25 -10.85
N LEU A 265 15.08 11.31 -11.27
CA LEU A 265 14.57 12.41 -12.06
C LEU A 265 14.56 13.71 -11.23
N PRO A 266 14.84 14.87 -11.87
CA PRO A 266 14.70 16.17 -11.22
C PRO A 266 13.37 16.27 -10.46
N PRO A 267 13.37 16.67 -9.18
CA PRO A 267 12.16 16.73 -8.37
C PRO A 267 11.00 17.50 -9.03
N GLU A 268 11.31 18.58 -9.76
CA GLU A 268 10.32 19.39 -10.48
C GLU A 268 9.55 18.62 -11.57
N LEU A 269 10.15 17.60 -12.19
CA LEU A 269 9.45 16.77 -13.17
C LEU A 269 8.41 15.85 -12.51
N ARG A 270 8.60 15.51 -11.23
CA ARG A 270 7.75 14.55 -10.50
C ARG A 270 6.56 15.18 -9.79
N ARG A 271 6.52 16.51 -9.73
CA ARG A 271 5.42 17.23 -9.09
C ARG A 271 4.11 17.06 -9.87
N ALA A 272 3.00 17.16 -9.13
CA ALA A 272 1.69 17.39 -9.71
C ALA A 272 1.71 18.63 -10.62
N ARG A 273 0.98 18.56 -11.74
CA ARG A 273 0.79 19.69 -12.67
C ARG A 273 -0.69 19.91 -12.89
N ASN A 274 -1.11 21.16 -12.93
CA ASN A 274 -2.51 21.56 -13.14
C ASN A 274 -3.49 20.87 -12.16
N GLY A 275 -3.06 20.66 -10.91
CA GLY A 275 -3.86 19.99 -9.88
C GLY A 275 -4.03 18.48 -10.05
N ILE A 276 -3.30 17.86 -11.00
CA ILE A 276 -3.31 16.42 -11.24
C ILE A 276 -2.02 15.80 -10.68
N GLU A 277 -2.17 14.91 -9.71
CA GLU A 277 -1.11 14.09 -9.15
C GLU A 277 -0.57 13.07 -10.17
N LYS A 278 0.67 12.61 -9.95
CA LYS A 278 1.34 11.61 -10.81
C LYS A 278 1.37 12.03 -12.29
N PHE A 279 1.38 13.33 -12.58
CA PHE A 279 1.26 13.85 -13.95
C PHE A 279 2.26 13.19 -14.91
N LEU A 280 3.54 13.13 -14.52
CA LEU A 280 4.59 12.51 -15.33
C LEU A 280 4.34 11.02 -15.61
N LEU A 281 3.79 10.29 -14.63
CA LEU A 281 3.43 8.88 -14.82
C LEU A 281 2.25 8.76 -15.80
N ARG A 282 1.23 9.61 -15.67
CA ARG A 282 0.07 9.62 -16.60
C ARG A 282 0.51 9.97 -18.02
N GLU A 283 1.35 11.00 -18.15
CA GLU A 283 1.92 11.45 -19.41
C GLU A 283 2.71 10.32 -20.11
N ALA A 284 3.46 9.50 -19.34
CA ALA A 284 4.23 8.39 -19.89
C ALA A 284 3.39 7.32 -20.60
N PHE A 285 2.10 7.23 -20.27
CA PHE A 285 1.14 6.30 -20.87
C PHE A 285 0.08 6.98 -21.74
N SER A 286 0.09 8.31 -21.84
CA SER A 286 -0.83 9.07 -22.68
C SER A 286 -0.63 8.75 -24.17
N GLY A 287 -1.73 8.60 -24.91
CA GLY A 287 -1.69 8.28 -26.34
C GLY A 287 -1.22 6.86 -26.69
N THR A 288 -0.90 6.02 -25.70
CA THR A 288 -0.45 4.64 -25.94
C THR A 288 -1.60 3.64 -26.20
N GLY A 289 -2.83 4.03 -25.86
CA GLY A 289 -4.01 3.15 -25.88
C GLY A 289 -4.02 2.09 -24.77
N LEU A 290 -3.06 2.10 -23.84
CA LEU A 290 -2.98 1.12 -22.76
C LEU A 290 -4.19 1.19 -21.82
N LEU A 291 -4.69 2.40 -21.55
CA LEU A 291 -5.89 2.67 -20.74
C LEU A 291 -6.81 3.66 -21.48
N PRO A 292 -8.12 3.65 -21.18
CA PRO A 292 -9.01 4.74 -21.57
C PRO A 292 -8.57 6.06 -20.92
N ASP A 293 -8.63 7.17 -21.66
CA ASP A 293 -8.18 8.49 -21.18
C ASP A 293 -8.92 8.93 -19.90
N GLU A 294 -10.22 8.61 -19.79
CA GLU A 294 -11.02 8.90 -18.60
C GLU A 294 -10.50 8.21 -17.32
N ILE A 295 -9.82 7.07 -17.46
CA ILE A 295 -9.16 6.37 -16.34
C ILE A 295 -7.75 6.92 -16.15
N LEU A 296 -7.01 7.10 -17.24
CA LEU A 296 -5.64 7.60 -17.22
C LEU A 296 -5.54 9.00 -16.57
N TRP A 297 -6.59 9.81 -16.66
CA TRP A 297 -6.66 11.15 -16.08
C TRP A 297 -7.67 11.25 -14.91
N ARG A 298 -8.21 10.13 -14.43
CA ARG A 298 -9.07 10.09 -13.23
C ARG A 298 -8.29 10.58 -12.00
N PRO A 299 -8.78 11.58 -11.24
CA PRO A 299 -8.14 12.01 -10.00
C PRO A 299 -8.07 10.89 -8.95
N LYS A 300 -7.07 10.96 -8.07
CA LYS A 300 -6.85 10.00 -7.00
C LYS A 300 -8.03 9.92 -6.03
N GLU A 301 -8.48 8.69 -5.81
CA GLU A 301 -9.35 8.27 -4.72
C GLU A 301 -8.56 7.38 -3.74
N GLY A 302 -8.72 7.61 -2.44
CA GLY A 302 -8.13 6.74 -1.41
C GLY A 302 -8.83 5.39 -1.37
N PHE A 303 -8.13 4.29 -1.09
CA PHE A 303 -8.70 2.94 -1.20
C PHE A 303 -9.92 2.73 -0.28
N SER A 304 -9.84 3.10 1.00
CA SER A 304 -10.99 3.00 1.91
C SER A 304 -12.15 3.90 1.51
N ASP A 305 -11.86 5.06 0.93
CA ASP A 305 -12.89 6.01 0.50
C ASP A 305 -13.59 5.47 -0.76
N GLY A 306 -12.84 5.08 -1.80
CA GLY A 306 -13.34 4.60 -3.09
C GLY A 306 -14.22 3.34 -3.02
N THR A 307 -14.03 2.50 -2.00
CA THR A 307 -14.85 1.31 -1.74
C THR A 307 -16.26 1.61 -1.21
N SER A 308 -16.57 2.87 -0.89
CA SER A 308 -17.85 3.28 -0.29
C SER A 308 -18.45 4.53 -0.95
N THR A 309 -19.76 4.74 -0.80
CA THR A 309 -20.44 5.92 -1.34
C THR A 309 -20.24 7.14 -0.44
N LEU A 310 -20.62 8.33 -0.92
CA LEU A 310 -20.58 9.56 -0.11
C LEU A 310 -21.66 9.56 0.97
N ASP A 311 -22.82 8.95 0.70
CA ASP A 311 -23.93 8.84 1.65
C ASP A 311 -23.64 7.83 2.77
N ASN A 312 -22.88 6.78 2.45
CA ASN A 312 -22.55 5.68 3.34
C ASN A 312 -21.04 5.42 3.38
N PRO A 313 -20.23 6.37 3.89
CA PRO A 313 -18.78 6.24 3.86
C PRO A 313 -18.27 5.26 4.91
N LEU A 314 -17.40 4.33 4.48
CA LEU A 314 -16.86 3.27 5.33
C LEU A 314 -16.15 3.81 6.57
N HIS A 315 -15.42 4.94 6.45
CA HIS A 315 -14.70 5.53 7.57
C HIS A 315 -15.63 6.01 8.70
N LEU A 316 -16.84 6.50 8.39
CA LEU A 316 -17.81 6.88 9.43
C LEU A 316 -18.44 5.66 10.07
N MET A 317 -18.71 4.59 9.31
CA MET A 317 -19.25 3.34 9.86
C MET A 317 -18.29 2.73 10.89
N LEU A 318 -17.01 2.58 10.50
CA LEU A 318 -15.94 2.09 11.36
C LEU A 318 -15.74 3.00 12.58
N GLY A 319 -15.67 4.32 12.34
CA GLY A 319 -15.51 5.32 13.40
C GLY A 319 -16.66 5.31 14.42
N ASN A 320 -17.91 5.24 13.96
CA ASN A 320 -19.09 5.21 14.83
C ASN A 320 -19.16 3.92 15.65
N PHE A 321 -18.90 2.78 15.01
CA PHE A 321 -18.82 1.50 15.71
C PHE A 321 -17.76 1.54 16.80
N ALA A 322 -16.54 1.99 16.48
CA ALA A 322 -15.46 2.08 17.44
C ALA A 322 -15.75 3.09 18.56
N ALA A 323 -16.35 4.24 18.24
CA ALA A 323 -16.76 5.24 19.22
C ALA A 323 -17.79 4.70 20.22
N SER A 324 -18.68 3.79 19.81
CA SER A 324 -19.63 3.12 20.71
C SER A 324 -18.96 2.21 21.75
N LYS A 325 -17.69 1.84 21.54
CA LYS A 325 -16.91 0.94 22.41
C LYS A 325 -15.92 1.67 23.31
N VAL A 326 -15.81 3.00 23.21
CA VAL A 326 -14.79 3.79 23.91
C VAL A 326 -15.43 4.97 24.63
N THR A 327 -15.26 5.01 25.96
CA THR A 327 -15.76 6.11 26.80
C THR A 327 -14.83 7.32 26.79
N ASP A 328 -15.34 8.48 27.20
CA ASP A 328 -14.51 9.69 27.33
C ASP A 328 -13.45 9.56 28.43
N GLU A 329 -13.74 8.79 29.49
CA GLU A 329 -12.78 8.46 30.54
C GLU A 329 -11.61 7.62 30.02
N MET A 330 -11.89 6.65 29.13
CA MET A 330 -10.85 5.87 28.46
C MET A 330 -9.93 6.81 27.67
N MET A 331 -10.50 7.73 26.89
CA MET A 331 -9.74 8.72 26.12
C MET A 331 -8.92 9.65 27.01
N ALA A 332 -9.48 10.16 28.10
CA ALA A 332 -8.76 11.00 29.06
C ALA A 332 -7.52 10.30 29.65
N ASN A 333 -7.61 8.97 29.83
CA ASN A 333 -6.52 8.15 30.34
C ASN A 333 -5.61 7.55 29.25
N ALA A 334 -5.84 7.82 27.96
CA ALA A 334 -5.15 7.17 26.84
C ALA A 334 -3.62 7.21 26.94
N LYS A 335 -3.03 8.36 27.31
CA LYS A 335 -1.57 8.51 27.47
C LYS A 335 -1.01 7.70 28.63
N LYS A 336 -1.81 7.49 29.68
CA LYS A 336 -1.44 6.69 30.85
C LYS A 336 -1.55 5.19 30.55
N THR A 337 -2.63 4.78 29.89
CA THR A 337 -2.87 3.39 29.49
C THR A 337 -1.90 2.94 28.41
N TYR A 338 -1.68 3.78 27.39
CA TYR A 338 -0.84 3.48 26.23
C TYR A 338 0.26 4.55 26.08
N PRO A 339 1.38 4.43 26.82
CA PRO A 339 2.44 5.45 26.81
C PRO A 339 3.21 5.53 25.48
N ILE A 340 3.24 4.44 24.71
CA ILE A 340 3.84 4.40 23.37
C ILE A 340 2.72 4.61 22.34
N ASN A 341 2.88 5.63 21.50
CA ASN A 341 1.93 6.03 20.46
C ASN A 341 0.47 6.06 20.98
N PRO A 342 0.15 6.98 21.92
CA PRO A 342 -1.18 7.05 22.53
C PRO A 342 -2.24 7.39 21.47
N PRO A 343 -3.41 6.73 21.50
CA PRO A 343 -4.47 7.00 20.54
C PRO A 343 -5.01 8.43 20.71
N LYS A 344 -5.28 9.08 19.56
CA LYS A 344 -5.78 10.47 19.49
C LYS A 344 -7.28 10.57 19.20
N SER A 345 -7.92 9.45 18.87
CA SER A 345 -9.35 9.35 18.58
C SER A 345 -9.93 8.10 19.23
N LYS A 346 -11.26 8.05 19.40
CA LYS A 346 -11.95 6.85 19.90
C LYS A 346 -11.76 5.64 19.00
N GLU A 347 -11.72 5.86 17.68
CA GLU A 347 -11.41 4.80 16.72
C GLU A 347 -10.01 4.23 16.92
N GLY A 348 -8.99 5.09 17.00
CA GLY A 348 -7.63 4.66 17.29
C GLY A 348 -7.51 3.97 18.65
N TYR A 349 -8.28 4.39 19.65
CA TYR A 349 -8.30 3.74 20.96
C TYR A 349 -8.89 2.34 20.88
N TYR A 350 -10.01 2.17 20.19
CA TYR A 350 -10.64 0.87 19.99
C TYR A 350 -9.69 -0.10 19.28
N TYR A 351 -9.07 0.33 18.17
CA TYR A 351 -8.08 -0.49 17.47
C TYR A 351 -6.88 -0.83 18.34
N ARG A 352 -6.38 0.13 19.13
CA ARG A 352 -5.30 -0.11 20.08
C ARG A 352 -5.71 -1.12 21.16
N MET A 353 -6.93 -1.06 21.67
CA MET A 353 -7.46 -2.00 22.65
C MET A 353 -7.55 -3.42 22.08
N VAL A 354 -8.02 -3.57 20.84
CA VAL A 354 -8.06 -4.86 20.14
C VAL A 354 -6.64 -5.39 19.90
N PHE A 355 -5.72 -4.53 19.45
CA PHE A 355 -4.32 -4.90 19.26
C PHE A 355 -3.66 -5.38 20.56
N GLU A 356 -3.86 -4.68 21.68
CA GLU A 356 -3.26 -5.06 22.98
C GLU A 356 -3.90 -6.34 23.56
N ARG A 357 -5.12 -6.70 23.15
CA ARG A 357 -5.73 -8.00 23.47
C ARG A 357 -5.00 -9.15 22.76
N HIS A 358 -4.65 -8.98 21.49
CA HIS A 358 -3.92 -9.97 20.69
C HIS A 358 -2.41 -9.98 20.99
N PHE A 359 -1.83 -8.81 21.21
CA PHE A 359 -0.39 -8.59 21.34
C PHE A 359 -0.02 -7.74 22.58
N PRO A 360 -0.21 -8.25 23.81
CA PRO A 360 -0.04 -7.45 25.03
C PRO A 360 1.38 -6.84 25.16
N GLY A 361 1.42 -5.52 25.32
CA GLY A 361 2.63 -4.75 25.52
C GLY A 361 3.51 -4.60 24.27
N LYS A 362 2.95 -4.83 23.07
CA LYS A 362 3.68 -4.75 21.78
C LYS A 362 3.45 -3.44 21.03
N GLY A 363 2.95 -2.40 21.69
CA GLY A 363 2.77 -1.07 21.10
C GLY A 363 4.03 -0.48 20.44
N ASN A 364 5.22 -0.99 20.78
CA ASN A 364 6.49 -0.59 20.15
C ASN A 364 6.64 -1.04 18.68
N LEU A 365 5.79 -1.93 18.17
CA LEU A 365 5.80 -2.33 16.76
C LEU A 365 5.26 -1.22 15.85
N MET A 366 4.41 -0.32 16.38
CA MET A 366 3.89 0.84 15.66
C MET A 366 4.22 2.12 16.46
N PRO A 367 5.48 2.61 16.39
CA PRO A 367 5.91 3.76 17.18
C PRO A 367 5.30 5.09 16.72
N THR A 368 4.78 5.13 15.49
CA THR A 368 4.07 6.29 14.91
C THR A 368 2.87 5.81 14.09
N ASN A 369 1.91 6.69 13.90
CA ASN A 369 0.81 6.49 12.96
C ASN A 369 1.17 7.08 11.60
N TRP A 370 0.50 6.61 10.56
CA TRP A 370 0.52 7.26 9.27
C TRP A 370 -0.21 8.60 9.38
N THR A 371 0.42 9.67 8.90
CA THR A 371 -0.15 11.01 8.95
C THR A 371 0.14 11.76 7.66
N PRO A 372 -0.89 12.32 6.99
CA PRO A 372 -0.67 13.15 5.82
C PRO A 372 0.10 14.42 6.21
N GLN A 373 0.86 14.99 5.27
CA GLN A 373 1.59 16.24 5.46
C GLN A 373 0.83 17.40 4.82
N TRP A 374 1.05 18.63 5.28
CA TRP A 374 0.45 19.83 4.69
C TRP A 374 -1.09 19.81 4.65
N THR A 375 -1.73 19.17 5.64
CA THR A 375 -3.19 19.09 5.77
C THR A 375 -3.70 19.80 7.02
N ASP A 376 -4.94 20.28 6.95
CA ASP A 376 -5.64 20.99 8.03
C ASP A 376 -6.59 20.08 8.83
N SER A 377 -6.56 18.76 8.55
CA SER A 377 -7.44 17.75 9.15
C SER A 377 -6.65 16.78 10.01
N ASP A 378 -7.22 16.42 11.16
CA ASP A 378 -6.72 15.36 12.03
C ASP A 378 -7.21 13.96 11.62
N ASP A 379 -8.23 13.85 10.75
CA ASP A 379 -8.66 12.57 10.16
C ASP A 379 -7.90 12.29 8.87
N PRO A 380 -7.40 11.06 8.69
CA PRO A 380 -6.60 10.71 7.51
C PRO A 380 -7.41 10.44 6.24
N SER A 381 -8.75 10.37 6.29
CA SER A 381 -9.59 10.25 5.09
C SER A 381 -9.47 11.52 4.24
N ALA A 382 -9.17 11.34 2.96
CA ALA A 382 -9.02 12.43 2.01
C ALA A 382 -10.32 13.22 1.84
N ARG A 383 -11.47 12.57 2.05
CA ARG A 383 -12.81 13.19 2.00
C ARG A 383 -13.02 14.28 3.05
N THR A 384 -12.18 14.32 4.09
CA THR A 384 -12.25 15.34 5.15
C THR A 384 -11.45 16.61 4.81
N PHE A 385 -10.59 16.57 3.79
CA PHE A 385 -9.75 17.71 3.41
C PHE A 385 -10.58 18.80 2.72
N SER A 386 -10.31 20.06 3.06
CA SER A 386 -11.03 21.24 2.53
C SER A 386 -11.08 21.30 0.99
N HIS A 387 -10.01 20.85 0.32
CA HIS A 387 -9.91 20.78 -1.14
C HIS A 387 -10.81 19.68 -1.76
N TYR A 388 -11.08 18.60 -1.04
CA TYR A 388 -11.90 17.50 -1.55
C TYR A 388 -13.40 17.89 -1.62
N LYS A 389 -13.85 18.80 -0.75
CA LYS A 389 -15.24 19.29 -0.69
C LYS A 389 -15.66 20.17 -1.89
N ASN A 390 -14.73 20.55 -2.76
CA ASN A 390 -14.97 21.45 -3.90
C ASN A 390 -14.96 20.73 -5.27
N LYS A 391 -15.17 19.40 -5.30
CA LYS A 391 -15.27 18.61 -6.54
C LYS A 391 -16.70 18.23 -6.87
#